data_AF-A0A147B6Q8-F1
#
_entry.id   AF-A0A147B6Q8-F1
#
_cell.length_a   1.000
_cell.length_b   1.000
_cell.length_c   1.000
_cell.angle_alpha   90.00
_cell.angle_beta   90.00
_cell.angle_gamma   90.00
#
_symmetry.space_group_name_H-M   'P 1'
#
loop_
_entity.id
_entity.type
_entity.pdbx_description
1 polymer ?
#
loop_
_entity_poly.entity_id
_entity_poly.type
_entity_poly.pdbx_seq_one_letter_code
_entity_poly.pdbx_strand_id
1 'polypeptide(L)'
;CKDSVFQVELEHHESSCPESPVSCPFCQQTNIKLARMPDHAKSCDKTPKACPLKEYGCSFVGLASVMDEHLTVKNHVPCFQQLQKGLEERDTEIARLRDQLDTLTNRFKEFSASTDGALLFDKEIKWVVLVPADGKAYDDYSTATSPMYTHVPSKTSFCFTLKSWDGGLEH
;
A
#
# COMPACT_ATOMS: atom_id res chain seq x y z
N CYS A 1 -17.12 7.00 36.63
CA CYS A 1 -17.80 6.67 35.37
C CYS A 1 -19.18 6.08 35.69
N LYS A 2 -19.89 5.48 34.71
CA LYS A 2 -21.16 4.77 34.95
C LYS A 2 -20.98 3.24 34.95
N ASP A 3 -19.75 2.76 35.11
CA ASP A 3 -19.44 1.33 35.06
C ASP A 3 -19.79 0.68 36.40
N SER A 4 -20.24 -0.57 36.34
CA SER A 4 -20.50 -1.39 37.52
C SER A 4 -19.29 -2.28 37.77
N VAL A 5 -18.59 -2.05 38.88
CA VAL A 5 -17.44 -2.85 39.33
C VAL A 5 -17.71 -3.43 40.71
N PHE A 6 -17.10 -4.57 41.02
CA PHE A 6 -17.18 -5.14 42.37
C PHE A 6 -16.48 -4.22 43.37
N GLN A 7 -16.97 -4.15 44.61
CA GLN A 7 -16.40 -3.29 45.65
C GLN A 7 -14.91 -3.58 45.90
N VAL A 8 -14.50 -4.85 45.79
CA VAL A 8 -13.09 -5.28 45.94
C VAL A 8 -12.21 -4.73 44.82
N GLU A 9 -12.77 -4.45 43.65
CA GLU A 9 -12.06 -3.93 42.47
C GLU A 9 -12.15 -2.41 42.34
N LEU A 10 -12.87 -1.73 43.26
CA LEU A 10 -13.14 -0.30 43.15
C LEU A 10 -11.84 0.53 43.18
N GLU A 11 -10.91 0.21 44.06
CA GLU A 11 -9.61 0.90 44.14
C GLU A 11 -8.79 0.72 42.85
N HIS A 12 -8.78 -0.50 42.30
CA HIS A 12 -8.10 -0.78 41.04
C HIS A 12 -8.76 -0.04 39.86
N HIS A 13 -10.09 -0.01 39.84
CA HIS A 13 -10.85 0.75 38.87
C HIS A 13 -10.56 2.26 38.96
N GLU A 14 -10.57 2.86 40.16
CA GLU A 14 -10.27 4.29 40.34
C GLU A 14 -8.91 4.70 39.78
N SER A 15 -7.90 3.83 39.90
CA SER A 15 -6.55 4.07 39.39
C SER A 15 -6.44 4.08 37.86
N SER A 16 -7.37 3.41 37.17
CA SER A 16 -7.34 3.21 35.71
C SER A 16 -8.55 3.83 35.00
N CYS A 17 -9.54 4.32 35.74
CA CYS A 17 -10.79 4.82 35.20
C CYS A 17 -10.57 6.07 34.35
N PRO A 18 -10.98 6.08 33.07
CA PRO A 18 -10.84 7.22 32.16
C PRO A 18 -11.44 8.53 32.68
N GLU A 19 -12.50 8.41 33.49
CA GLU A 19 -13.25 9.53 34.07
C GLU A 19 -12.73 9.96 35.45
N SER A 20 -11.75 9.24 36.00
CA SER A 20 -11.16 9.55 37.30
C SER A 20 -10.46 10.92 37.26
N PRO A 21 -10.73 11.81 38.23
CA PRO A 21 -10.04 13.09 38.32
C PRO A 21 -8.60 12.88 38.81
N VAL A 22 -7.65 13.33 38.03
CA VAL A 22 -6.22 13.32 38.36
C VAL A 22 -5.67 14.74 38.35
N SER A 23 -4.54 14.92 39.03
CA SER A 23 -3.83 16.19 39.07
C SER A 23 -2.60 16.13 38.17
N CYS A 24 -2.33 17.20 37.43
CA CYS A 24 -1.11 17.28 36.63
C CYS A 24 0.12 17.41 37.54
N PRO A 25 1.14 16.53 37.39
CA PRO A 25 2.34 16.58 38.25
C PRO A 25 3.22 17.81 37.98
N PHE A 26 3.03 18.48 36.84
CA PHE A 26 3.88 19.62 36.43
C PHE A 26 3.24 20.98 36.72
N CYS A 27 1.96 21.16 36.38
CA CYS A 27 1.27 22.44 36.58
C CYS A 27 0.37 22.48 37.82
N GLN A 28 0.19 21.35 38.50
CA GLN A 28 -0.66 21.21 39.69
C GLN A 28 -2.14 21.52 39.45
N GLN A 29 -2.57 21.61 38.19
CA GLN A 29 -3.99 21.71 37.86
C GLN A 29 -4.70 20.42 38.25
N THR A 30 -5.75 20.54 39.06
CA THR A 30 -6.55 19.43 39.59
C THR A 30 -7.79 19.19 38.72
N ASN A 31 -8.51 18.09 38.98
CA ASN A 31 -9.77 17.74 38.29
C ASN A 31 -9.64 17.52 36.77
N ILE A 32 -8.48 17.07 36.30
CA ILE A 32 -8.31 16.65 34.90
C ILE A 32 -8.74 15.21 34.79
N LYS A 33 -9.66 14.88 33.88
CA LYS A 33 -10.00 13.47 33.61
C LYS A 33 -8.78 12.70 33.14
N LEU A 34 -8.55 11.48 33.64
CA LEU A 34 -7.42 10.64 33.23
C LEU A 34 -7.30 10.51 31.71
N ALA A 35 -8.42 10.29 31.01
CA ALA A 35 -8.45 10.22 29.54
C ALA A 35 -8.04 11.51 28.82
N ARG A 36 -8.20 12.68 29.46
CA ARG A 36 -7.83 13.99 28.93
C ARG A 36 -6.44 14.44 29.35
N MET A 37 -5.75 13.68 30.21
CA MET A 37 -4.39 13.99 30.63
C MET A 37 -3.40 14.08 29.45
N PRO A 38 -3.45 13.20 28.42
CA PRO A 38 -2.58 13.33 27.25
C PRO A 38 -2.82 14.62 26.46
N ASP A 39 -4.07 15.09 26.35
CA ASP A 39 -4.38 16.33 25.66
C ASP A 39 -3.97 17.55 26.47
N HIS A 40 -4.15 17.51 27.79
CA HIS A 40 -3.59 18.51 28.70
C HIS A 40 -2.06 18.57 28.61
N ALA A 41 -1.37 17.43 28.55
CA ALA A 41 0.09 17.40 28.44
C ALA A 41 0.62 18.11 27.19
N LYS A 42 -0.15 18.14 26.09
CA LYS A 42 0.21 18.88 24.87
C LYS A 42 0.14 20.40 25.06
N SER A 43 -0.86 20.90 25.79
CA SER A 43 -1.09 22.33 26.02
C SER A 43 -0.47 22.88 27.31
N CYS A 44 -0.05 22.02 28.23
CA CYS A 44 0.59 22.41 29.48
C CYS A 44 2.00 22.98 29.24
N ASP A 45 2.22 24.22 29.66
CA ASP A 45 3.51 24.92 29.52
C ASP A 45 4.60 24.36 30.44
N LYS A 46 4.19 23.76 31.57
CA LYS A 46 5.10 23.19 32.57
C LYS A 46 5.48 21.74 32.30
N THR A 47 4.81 21.09 31.35
CA THR A 47 5.14 19.72 30.96
C THR A 47 6.37 19.75 30.05
N PRO A 48 7.46 19.02 30.38
CA PRO A 48 8.60 18.89 29.49
C PRO A 48 8.18 18.24 28.16
N LYS A 49 8.56 18.86 27.06
CA LYS A 49 8.25 18.39 25.70
C LYS A 49 9.54 17.89 25.04
N ALA A 50 9.39 16.86 24.21
CA ALA A 50 10.50 16.38 23.41
C ALA A 50 10.84 17.36 22.30
N CYS A 51 12.11 17.39 21.88
CA CYS A 51 12.54 18.18 20.74
C CYS A 51 11.74 17.77 19.48
N PRO A 52 11.27 18.73 18.65
CA PRO A 52 10.63 18.45 17.37
C PRO A 52 11.45 17.56 16.43
N LEU A 53 12.78 17.56 16.58
CA LEU A 53 13.71 16.75 15.79
C LEU A 53 13.93 15.34 16.38
N LYS A 54 13.09 14.89 17.31
CA LYS A 54 13.18 13.55 17.91
C LYS A 54 13.13 12.43 16.88
N GLU A 55 12.28 12.56 15.87
CA GLU A 55 12.17 11.59 14.77
C GLU A 55 13.46 11.47 13.95
N TYR A 56 14.34 12.48 14.03
CA TYR A 56 15.64 12.52 13.38
C TYR A 56 16.81 12.33 14.38
N GLY A 57 16.53 11.73 15.53
CA GLY A 57 17.56 11.29 16.49
C GLY A 57 17.88 12.25 17.63
N CYS A 58 17.20 13.38 17.77
CA CYS A 58 17.40 14.26 18.93
C CYS A 58 16.73 13.68 20.19
N SER A 59 17.50 13.42 21.25
CA SER A 59 16.99 12.86 22.52
C SER A 59 16.60 13.92 23.56
N PHE A 60 16.68 15.20 23.22
CA PHE A 60 16.43 16.29 24.16
C PHE A 60 14.95 16.37 24.57
N VAL A 61 14.71 16.54 25.86
CA VAL A 61 13.41 16.77 26.47
C VAL A 61 13.56 17.91 27.48
N GLY A 62 12.72 18.93 27.37
CA GLY A 62 12.84 20.11 28.23
C GLY A 62 11.58 20.96 28.26
N LEU A 63 11.57 21.95 29.15
CA LEU A 63 10.53 22.98 29.20
C LEU A 63 10.63 23.89 27.96
N ALA A 64 9.52 24.56 27.61
CA ALA A 64 9.48 25.48 26.48
C ALA A 64 10.57 26.57 26.55
N SER A 65 10.86 27.10 27.75
CA SER A 65 11.88 28.13 27.95
C SER A 65 13.30 27.67 27.59
N VAL A 66 13.63 26.40 27.83
CA VAL A 66 14.95 25.83 27.50
C VAL A 66 14.96 25.28 26.07
N MET A 67 13.79 24.90 25.55
CA MET A 67 13.64 24.42 24.18
C MET A 67 14.10 25.47 23.17
N ASP A 68 13.76 26.74 23.37
CA ASP A 68 14.15 27.82 22.46
C ASP A 68 15.68 27.96 22.35
N GLU A 69 16.41 27.82 23.46
CA GLU A 69 17.89 27.81 23.46
C GLU A 69 18.46 26.51 22.88
N HIS A 70 17.75 25.40 23.05
CA HIS A 70 18.15 24.11 22.49
C HIS A 70 18.00 24.06 20.97
N LEU A 71 16.99 24.72 20.40
CA LEU A 71 16.63 24.75 18.97
C LEU A 71 17.63 25.52 18.09
N THR A 72 18.92 25.28 18.29
CA THR A 72 20.01 25.80 17.46
C THR A 72 20.52 24.74 16.50
N VAL A 73 21.04 25.18 15.35
CA VAL A 73 21.63 24.27 14.36
C VAL A 73 22.76 23.43 14.95
N LYS A 74 23.56 24.02 15.86
CA LYS A 74 24.71 23.36 16.49
C LYS A 74 24.31 22.10 17.26
N ASN A 75 23.19 22.14 17.97
CA ASN A 75 22.70 21.00 18.74
C ASN A 75 22.10 19.88 17.85
N HIS A 76 21.84 20.19 16.58
CA HIS A 76 21.12 19.31 15.66
C HIS A 76 21.96 18.87 14.46
N VAL A 77 23.26 19.18 14.43
CA VAL A 77 24.19 18.69 13.40
C VAL A 77 24.07 17.17 13.19
N PRO A 78 24.00 16.32 14.24
CA PRO A 78 23.84 14.88 14.05
C PRO A 78 22.52 14.51 13.36
N CYS A 79 21.43 15.21 13.66
CA CYS A 79 20.14 15.00 13.02
C CYS A 79 20.20 15.33 11.52
N PHE A 80 20.88 16.42 11.16
CA PHE A 80 21.05 16.81 9.77
C PHE A 80 21.96 15.86 9.00
N GLN A 81 22.99 15.30 9.63
CA GLN A 81 23.83 14.26 9.03
C GLN A 81 23.03 12.97 8.77
N GLN A 82 22.16 12.58 9.69
CA GLN A 82 21.28 11.42 9.50
C GLN A 82 20.29 11.65 8.35
N LEU A 83 19.69 12.83 8.28
CA LEU A 83 18.83 13.24 7.18
C LEU A 83 19.56 13.20 5.83
N GLN A 84 20.77 13.77 5.79
CA GLN A 84 21.59 13.78 4.58
C GLN A 84 21.87 12.36 4.09
N LYS A 85 22.29 11.46 4.98
CA LYS A 85 22.51 10.05 4.64
C LYS A 85 21.24 9.42 4.06
N GLY A 86 20.08 9.67 4.67
CA GLY A 86 18.80 9.18 4.16
C GLY A 86 18.43 9.71 2.78
N LEU A 87 18.79 10.97 2.47
CA LEU A 87 18.62 11.54 1.13
C LEU A 87 19.52 10.84 0.10
N GLU A 88 20.80 10.65 0.43
CA GLU A 88 21.76 9.96 -0.43
C GLU A 88 21.30 8.51 -0.73
N GLU A 89 20.83 7.78 0.27
CA GLU A 89 20.26 6.44 0.10
C GLU A 89 19.05 6.46 -0.86
N ARG A 90 18.14 7.42 -0.71
CA ARG A 90 16.98 7.54 -1.61
C ARG A 90 17.38 7.92 -3.03
N ASP A 91 18.37 8.79 -3.21
CA ASP A 91 18.87 9.17 -4.53
C ASP A 91 19.51 7.97 -5.25
N THR A 92 20.27 7.14 -4.53
CA THR A 92 20.82 5.90 -5.10
C THR A 92 19.72 4.92 -5.51
N GLU A 93 18.66 4.80 -4.72
CA GLU A 93 17.52 3.93 -5.04
C GLU A 93 16.74 4.45 -6.24
N ILE A 94 16.54 5.77 -6.35
CA ILE A 94 15.91 6.39 -7.51
C ILE A 94 16.74 6.13 -8.78
N ALA A 95 18.06 6.26 -8.71
CA ALA A 95 18.95 5.96 -9.83
C ALA A 95 18.85 4.48 -10.24
N ARG A 96 18.86 3.56 -9.27
CA ARG A 96 18.72 2.13 -9.49
C ARG A 96 17.38 1.77 -10.15
N LEU A 97 16.28 2.33 -9.66
CA LEU A 97 14.95 2.08 -10.22
C LEU A 97 14.81 2.62 -11.65
N ARG A 98 15.43 3.77 -11.95
CA ARG A 98 15.47 4.31 -13.33
C ARG A 98 16.22 3.38 -14.28
N ASP A 99 17.39 2.87 -13.88
CA ASP A 99 18.17 1.92 -14.67
C ASP A 99 17.40 0.61 -14.94
N GLN A 100 16.68 0.10 -13.94
CA GLN A 100 15.80 -1.05 -14.12
C GLN A 100 14.68 -0.78 -15.12
N LEU A 101 14.07 0.41 -15.06
CA LEU A 101 13.01 0.81 -15.98
C LEU A 101 13.55 0.89 -17.42
N ASP A 102 14.73 1.47 -17.61
CA ASP A 102 15.38 1.57 -18.92
C ASP A 102 15.74 0.18 -19.48
N THR A 103 16.27 -0.70 -18.63
CA THR A 103 16.59 -2.09 -18.99
C THR A 103 15.34 -2.86 -19.43
N LEU A 104 14.25 -2.80 -18.66
CA LEU A 104 12.99 -3.45 -19.00
C LEU A 104 12.38 -2.86 -20.28
N THR A 105 12.44 -1.53 -20.43
CA THR A 105 11.94 -0.82 -21.60
C THR A 105 12.70 -1.23 -22.86
N ASN A 106 14.03 -1.31 -22.79
CA ASN A 106 14.85 -1.75 -23.92
C ASN A 106 14.59 -3.22 -24.26
N ARG A 107 14.48 -4.09 -23.26
CA ARG A 107 14.13 -5.50 -23.46
C ARG A 107 12.74 -5.66 -24.11
N PHE A 108 11.77 -4.85 -23.71
CA PHE A 108 10.46 -4.82 -24.34
C PHE A 108 10.53 -4.32 -25.79
N LYS A 109 11.29 -3.26 -26.06
CA LYS A 109 11.53 -2.76 -27.42
C LYS A 109 12.18 -3.83 -28.30
N GLU A 110 13.23 -4.49 -27.82
CA GLU A 110 13.90 -5.60 -28.51
C GLU A 110 12.93 -6.75 -28.78
N PHE A 111 12.13 -7.17 -27.78
CA PHE A 111 11.10 -8.19 -27.95
C PHE A 111 10.03 -7.78 -28.98
N SER A 112 9.61 -6.51 -28.98
CA SER A 112 8.65 -5.98 -29.95
C SER A 112 9.24 -5.85 -31.36
N ALA A 113 10.55 -5.63 -31.48
CA ALA A 113 11.26 -5.46 -32.75
C ALA A 113 11.73 -6.79 -33.36
N SER A 114 11.95 -7.85 -32.57
CA SER A 114 12.53 -9.12 -33.03
C SER A 114 11.55 -10.10 -33.70
N THR A 115 10.33 -9.69 -34.05
CA THR A 115 9.43 -10.48 -34.91
C THR A 115 8.98 -11.83 -34.31
N ASP A 116 7.97 -11.78 -33.45
CA ASP A 116 6.90 -12.81 -33.33
C ASP A 116 5.73 -12.30 -32.46
N GLY A 117 5.89 -11.20 -31.71
CA GLY A 117 4.84 -10.65 -30.84
C GLY A 117 3.59 -10.11 -31.57
N ALA A 118 3.76 -9.55 -32.77
CA ALA A 118 2.63 -9.20 -33.65
C ALA A 118 2.01 -10.45 -34.30
N LEU A 119 2.81 -11.49 -34.55
CA LEU A 119 2.36 -12.74 -35.17
C LEU A 119 1.79 -13.76 -34.17
N LEU A 120 1.99 -13.55 -32.86
CA LEU A 120 1.51 -14.45 -31.80
C LEU A 120 -0.02 -14.48 -31.73
N PHE A 121 -0.67 -13.38 -32.12
CA PHE A 121 -2.13 -13.26 -32.18
C PHE A 121 -2.71 -13.47 -33.59
N ASP A 122 -1.87 -13.47 -34.63
CA ASP A 122 -2.28 -13.70 -36.02
C ASP A 122 -2.24 -15.18 -36.42
N LYS A 123 -1.57 -16.05 -35.64
CA LYS A 123 -1.63 -17.50 -35.86
C LYS A 123 -2.96 -18.01 -35.31
N GLU A 124 -3.87 -18.40 -36.21
CA GLU A 124 -5.18 -19.00 -35.87
C GLU A 124 -5.05 -20.01 -34.71
N ILE A 125 -5.59 -19.64 -33.56
CA ILE A 125 -5.58 -20.53 -32.40
C ILE A 125 -6.65 -21.61 -32.63
N LYS A 126 -6.24 -22.79 -33.07
CA LYS A 126 -7.15 -23.95 -33.21
C LYS A 126 -7.33 -24.64 -31.87
N TRP A 127 -8.53 -24.53 -31.29
CA TRP A 127 -8.92 -25.31 -30.12
C TRP A 127 -9.90 -26.40 -30.55
N VAL A 128 -9.68 -27.63 -30.09
CA VAL A 128 -10.63 -28.73 -30.30
C VAL A 128 -11.62 -28.73 -29.14
N VAL A 129 -12.88 -28.40 -29.43
CA VAL A 129 -13.96 -28.49 -28.43
C VAL A 129 -14.61 -29.87 -28.56
N LEU A 130 -14.46 -30.69 -27.54
CA LEU A 130 -15.18 -31.96 -27.42
C LEU A 130 -16.58 -31.66 -26.88
N VAL A 131 -17.57 -31.57 -27.77
CA VAL A 131 -18.98 -31.48 -27.36
C VAL A 131 -19.52 -32.90 -27.23
N PRO A 132 -19.98 -33.34 -26.06
CA PRO A 132 -20.74 -34.59 -25.96
C PRO A 132 -22.07 -34.35 -26.67
N ALA A 133 -22.29 -35.00 -27.82
CA ALA A 133 -23.61 -35.03 -28.42
C ALA A 133 -24.54 -35.76 -27.45
N ASP A 134 -25.71 -35.17 -27.18
CA ASP A 134 -26.77 -35.81 -26.42
C ASP A 134 -27.13 -37.14 -27.09
N GLY A 135 -26.56 -38.21 -26.56
CA GLY A 135 -27.14 -39.53 -26.60
C GLY A 135 -26.78 -40.47 -27.75
N LYS A 136 -25.70 -40.31 -28.54
CA LYS A 136 -25.18 -41.43 -29.38
C LYS A 136 -23.65 -41.45 -29.61
N ALA A 137 -23.11 -42.65 -29.42
CA ALA A 137 -21.87 -43.29 -29.88
C ALA A 137 -20.54 -42.49 -29.91
N TYR A 138 -19.60 -42.99 -29.11
CA TYR A 138 -18.15 -42.80 -29.21
C TYR A 138 -17.68 -43.07 -30.66
N ASP A 139 -17.16 -42.03 -31.33
CA ASP A 139 -16.39 -42.03 -32.60
C ASP A 139 -16.91 -41.11 -33.74
N ASP A 140 -17.41 -39.90 -33.42
CA ASP A 140 -17.48 -38.82 -34.41
C ASP A 140 -17.00 -37.48 -33.82
N TYR A 141 -15.90 -36.94 -34.32
CA TYR A 141 -15.24 -35.74 -33.81
C TYR A 141 -15.41 -34.58 -34.80
N SER A 142 -16.26 -33.61 -34.44
CA SER A 142 -16.37 -32.38 -35.20
C SER A 142 -15.24 -31.42 -34.84
N THR A 143 -14.35 -31.13 -35.78
CA THR A 143 -13.26 -30.16 -35.60
C THR A 143 -13.78 -28.76 -35.94
N ALA A 144 -14.11 -27.96 -34.91
CA ALA A 144 -14.43 -26.55 -35.11
C ALA A 144 -13.16 -25.70 -35.05
N THR A 145 -12.97 -24.79 -36.00
CA THR A 145 -11.91 -23.78 -35.96
C THR A 145 -12.41 -22.49 -35.31
N SER A 146 -11.49 -21.75 -34.69
CA SER A 146 -11.81 -20.50 -33.99
C SER A 146 -12.38 -19.45 -34.96
N PRO A 147 -13.36 -18.62 -34.54
CA PRO A 147 -13.85 -17.52 -35.37
C PRO A 147 -12.70 -16.59 -35.77
N MET A 148 -12.72 -16.11 -37.03
CA MET A 148 -11.70 -15.19 -37.53
C MET A 148 -11.66 -13.93 -36.67
N TYR A 149 -10.48 -13.67 -36.12
CA TYR A 149 -10.20 -12.47 -35.34
C TYR A 149 -10.01 -11.28 -36.28
N THR A 150 -10.90 -10.29 -36.22
CA THR A 150 -10.65 -8.99 -36.82
C THR A 150 -10.51 -7.98 -35.69
N HIS A 151 -9.31 -7.41 -35.56
CA HIS A 151 -9.04 -6.39 -34.55
C HIS A 151 -9.77 -5.11 -34.92
N VAL A 152 -10.93 -4.88 -34.30
CA VAL A 152 -11.62 -3.58 -34.37
C VAL A 152 -11.00 -2.68 -33.31
N PRO A 153 -10.53 -1.46 -33.65
CA PRO A 153 -9.77 -0.61 -32.75
C PRO A 153 -10.66 0.14 -31.74
N SER A 154 -11.62 -0.54 -31.13
CA SER A 154 -12.42 0.01 -30.03
C SER A 154 -12.10 -0.74 -28.74
N LYS A 155 -11.49 -0.02 -27.80
CA LYS A 155 -11.28 -0.48 -26.42
C LYS A 155 -12.60 -1.07 -25.88
N THR A 156 -12.52 -2.29 -25.35
CA THR A 156 -13.50 -2.94 -24.45
C THR A 156 -14.73 -3.68 -25.01
N SER A 157 -14.73 -4.26 -26.21
CA SER A 157 -15.72 -5.30 -26.55
C SER A 157 -15.22 -6.30 -27.60
N PHE A 158 -15.33 -7.59 -27.30
CA PHE A 158 -15.06 -8.70 -28.23
C PHE A 158 -16.40 -9.30 -28.65
N CYS A 159 -16.74 -9.22 -29.94
CA CYS A 159 -17.92 -9.89 -30.50
C CYS A 159 -17.48 -11.19 -31.19
N PHE A 160 -18.15 -12.29 -30.85
CA PHE A 160 -17.92 -13.59 -31.48
C PHE A 160 -19.03 -13.89 -32.47
N THR A 161 -18.67 -14.38 -33.66
CA THR A 161 -19.63 -14.92 -34.62
C THR A 161 -19.15 -16.31 -35.02
N LEU A 162 -19.82 -17.33 -34.50
CA LEU A 162 -19.59 -18.72 -34.90
C LEU A 162 -20.22 -18.93 -36.27
N LYS A 163 -19.43 -19.29 -37.28
CA LYS A 163 -19.96 -19.87 -38.52
C LYS A 163 -19.98 -21.38 -38.35
N SER A 164 -21.16 -21.98 -38.48
CA SER A 164 -21.27 -23.43 -38.64
C SER A 164 -20.62 -23.83 -39.95
N TRP A 165 -19.77 -24.85 -39.91
CA TRP A 165 -19.21 -25.48 -41.10
C TRP A 165 -20.29 -26.41 -41.66
N ASP A 166 -20.90 -26.02 -42.78
CA ASP A 166 -21.76 -26.93 -43.55
C ASP A 166 -20.85 -27.92 -44.28
N GLY A 167 -20.81 -29.15 -43.77
CA GLY A 167 -20.01 -30.24 -44.34
C GLY A 167 -20.41 -30.55 -45.78
N GLY A 168 -19.49 -30.28 -46.70
CA GLY A 168 -19.53 -30.83 -48.05
C GLY A 168 -18.69 -32.10 -48.11
N LEU A 169 -19.36 -33.25 -48.06
CA LEU A 169 -18.78 -34.54 -48.43
C LEU A 169 -18.71 -34.57 -49.96
N GLU A 170 -17.53 -34.37 -50.56
CA GLU A 170 -17.31 -34.73 -51.97
C GLU A 170 -16.82 -36.18 -52.02
N HIS A 171 -17.60 -36.99 -52.74
CA HIS A 171 -17.37 -38.41 -53.06
C HIS A 171 -16.21 -38.62 -54.02
#